data_AF-A0AAN6FKA0-F1
#
_entry.id   AF-A0AAN6FKA0-F1
#
_cell.length_a   1.000
_cell.length_b   1.000
_cell.length_c   1.000
_cell.angle_alpha   90.00
_cell.angle_beta   90.00
_cell.angle_gamma   90.00
#
_symmetry.space_group_name_H-M   'P 1'
#
loop_
_entity.id
_entity.type
_entity.pdbx_description
1 polymer ?
#
loop_
_entity_poly.entity_id
_entity_poly.type
_entity_poly.pdbx_seq_one_letter_code
_entity_poly.pdbx_strand_id
1 'polypeptide(L)'
;MRPIKPKPSNLSIKLGQPSVYNPDFLRQRARWIRDDLDPQIARAGHDALHADDILKLDDFLRQLLSAKLSIEDIRSSRIHLAVLEIAGRGTRWPKRLIERCDAVKAAWEVVHGPLQGMGIALYEGGGRLQGICRPEDLSKELLIVKWLRTPGATKLSPIKALRSGDLGFKPGEWWISPLFAFRDGIINGAEAEGGIVSDLAGAYAVVMTGKSEESSASANEFVYQARSSDKGRYRLTAGTPESRHPVRILRSHTLRSFYAPKAGLRYDGLHRVAGWTIKMDAKKKEMVYFISFKRLPDQLSMDEVLRRPWTEEIEDYREYKRLRKLARDKQMETTRLGIDLATPTGTTSMDGIVDVCEDGMMAPGSGSAEEDNSDLACLRRSAVTSRDATGLGPCGIAETAETMHDVHTETGERTDSLAG
;
A
#
# COMPACT_ATOMS: atom_id res chain seq x y z
N MET A 1 53.08 22.20 -52.81
CA MET A 1 52.52 20.90 -52.37
C MET A 1 51.89 21.06 -50.98
N ARG A 2 50.57 20.88 -50.87
CA ARG A 2 49.91 20.57 -49.59
C ARG A 2 49.01 19.35 -49.86
N PRO A 3 49.08 18.28 -49.05
CA PRO A 3 48.41 17.03 -49.39
C PRO A 3 46.92 17.12 -49.07
N ILE A 4 46.10 16.72 -50.04
CA ILE A 4 44.65 16.56 -49.89
C ILE A 4 44.43 15.28 -49.08
N LYS A 5 43.89 15.42 -47.86
CA LYS A 5 43.44 14.27 -47.05
C LYS A 5 42.08 13.77 -47.56
N PRO A 6 41.86 12.46 -47.71
CA PRO A 6 40.58 11.91 -48.15
C PRO A 6 39.51 12.06 -47.06
N LYS A 7 38.28 12.40 -47.46
CA LYS A 7 37.10 12.45 -46.59
C LYS A 7 36.79 11.04 -46.06
N PRO A 8 36.60 10.84 -44.75
CA PRO A 8 36.09 9.58 -44.23
C PRO A 8 34.61 9.43 -44.58
N SER A 9 34.25 8.26 -45.10
CA SER A 9 32.89 7.81 -45.28
C SER A 9 32.21 7.65 -43.92
N ASN A 10 31.24 8.51 -43.61
CA ASN A 10 30.37 8.32 -42.47
C ASN A 10 29.35 7.22 -42.78
N LEU A 11 29.78 5.97 -42.58
CA LEU A 11 28.91 4.89 -42.12
C LEU A 11 28.43 5.28 -40.72
N SER A 12 27.40 6.14 -40.67
CA SER A 12 26.67 6.40 -39.44
C SER A 12 25.88 5.15 -39.08
N ILE A 13 26.49 4.35 -38.21
CA ILE A 13 25.83 3.38 -37.35
C ILE A 13 24.60 4.08 -36.76
N LYS A 14 23.40 3.57 -37.08
CA LYS A 14 22.16 3.95 -36.41
C LYS A 14 22.29 3.54 -34.95
N LEU A 15 22.87 4.40 -34.12
CA LEU A 15 22.73 4.30 -32.67
C LEU A 15 21.23 4.38 -32.34
N GLY A 16 20.79 3.46 -31.49
CA GLY A 16 19.41 3.04 -31.34
C GLY A 16 18.40 4.18 -31.20
N GLN A 17 17.29 4.04 -31.93
CA GLN A 17 16.07 4.72 -31.53
C GLN A 17 15.76 4.31 -30.09
N PRO A 18 15.41 5.26 -29.20
CA PRO A 18 14.92 4.90 -27.88
C PRO A 18 13.71 3.99 -28.07
N SER A 19 13.77 2.81 -27.45
CA SER A 19 12.64 1.89 -27.35
C SER A 19 11.39 2.71 -27.01
N VAL A 20 10.36 2.65 -27.87
CA VAL A 20 9.04 3.25 -27.60
C VAL A 20 8.45 2.71 -26.29
N TYR A 21 8.93 1.54 -25.85
CA TYR A 21 8.53 0.87 -24.63
C TYR A 21 9.53 1.13 -23.51
N ASN A 22 9.44 2.33 -22.92
CA ASN A 22 10.05 2.61 -21.63
C ASN A 22 9.31 1.77 -20.54
N PRO A 23 10.03 1.10 -19.61
CA PRO A 23 9.42 0.40 -18.47
C PRO A 23 8.36 1.20 -17.72
N ASP A 24 8.55 2.51 -17.57
CA ASP A 24 7.58 3.40 -16.89
C ASP A 24 6.28 3.54 -17.68
N PHE A 25 6.36 3.59 -19.01
CA PHE A 25 5.18 3.62 -19.87
C PHE A 25 4.40 2.30 -19.75
N LEU A 26 5.10 1.17 -19.84
CA LEU A 26 4.48 -0.15 -19.67
C LEU A 26 3.83 -0.30 -18.29
N ARG A 27 4.49 0.22 -17.24
CA ARG A 27 3.96 0.22 -15.88
C ARG A 27 2.68 1.05 -15.76
N GLN A 28 2.66 2.24 -16.35
CA GLN A 28 1.46 3.08 -16.40
C GLN A 28 0.31 2.39 -17.14
N ARG A 29 0.61 1.67 -18.24
CA ARG A 29 -0.40 0.89 -18.97
C ARG A 29 -0.90 -0.31 -18.16
N ALA A 30 -0.03 -1.01 -17.46
CA ALA A 30 -0.42 -2.08 -16.55
C ALA A 30 -1.35 -1.54 -15.45
N ARG A 31 -1.03 -0.39 -14.84
CA ARG A 31 -1.90 0.27 -13.85
C ARG A 31 -3.25 0.65 -14.44
N TRP A 32 -3.28 1.30 -15.60
CA TRP A 32 -4.55 1.66 -16.26
C TRP A 32 -5.45 0.43 -16.47
N ILE A 33 -4.89 -0.68 -16.94
CA ILE A 33 -5.66 -1.92 -17.14
C ILE A 33 -6.19 -2.46 -15.80
N ARG A 34 -5.34 -2.53 -14.77
CA ARG A 34 -5.64 -3.30 -13.54
C ARG A 34 -6.34 -2.48 -12.45
N ASP A 35 -6.03 -1.20 -12.35
CA ASP A 35 -6.54 -0.30 -11.33
C ASP A 35 -7.72 0.56 -11.84
N ASP A 36 -7.81 0.82 -13.15
CA ASP A 36 -8.90 1.63 -13.72
C ASP A 36 -9.92 0.80 -14.50
N LEU A 37 -9.48 -0.03 -15.46
CA LEU A 37 -10.40 -0.78 -16.34
C LEU A 37 -11.00 -2.02 -15.66
N ASP A 38 -10.18 -2.89 -15.06
CA ASP A 38 -10.65 -4.14 -14.44
C ASP A 38 -11.75 -3.91 -13.38
N PRO A 39 -11.66 -2.91 -12.48
CA PRO A 39 -12.72 -2.65 -11.50
C PRO A 39 -14.04 -2.15 -12.09
N GLN A 40 -14.01 -1.51 -13.27
CA GLN A 40 -15.23 -1.11 -13.98
C GLN A 40 -15.94 -2.35 -14.53
N ILE A 41 -15.18 -3.20 -15.21
CA ILE A 41 -15.66 -4.44 -15.82
C ILE A 41 -16.14 -5.43 -14.76
N ALA A 42 -15.40 -5.56 -13.65
CA ALA A 42 -15.76 -6.45 -12.56
C ALA A 42 -17.10 -6.08 -11.92
N ARG A 43 -17.52 -4.81 -11.99
CA ARG A 43 -18.80 -4.32 -11.44
C ARG A 43 -19.94 -4.37 -12.44
N ALA A 44 -19.69 -3.97 -13.69
CA ALA A 44 -20.75 -3.72 -14.67
C ALA A 44 -20.67 -4.60 -15.94
N GLY A 45 -19.74 -5.56 -16.00
CA GLY A 45 -19.57 -6.46 -17.14
C GLY A 45 -18.78 -5.84 -18.30
N HIS A 46 -18.74 -6.54 -19.44
CA HIS A 46 -17.92 -6.14 -20.60
C HIS A 46 -18.42 -4.85 -21.28
N ASP A 47 -19.73 -4.54 -21.17
CA ASP A 47 -20.35 -3.34 -21.74
C ASP A 47 -20.01 -2.05 -20.96
N ALA A 48 -19.33 -2.17 -19.82
CA ALA A 48 -18.95 -1.03 -18.99
C ALA A 48 -17.82 -0.18 -19.61
N LEU A 49 -17.06 -0.73 -20.56
CA LEU A 49 -15.94 -0.05 -21.17
C LEU A 49 -16.39 0.92 -22.27
N HIS A 50 -15.84 2.14 -22.24
CA HIS A 50 -16.02 3.08 -23.33
C HIS A 50 -15.35 2.57 -24.61
N ALA A 51 -15.97 2.83 -25.78
CA ALA A 51 -15.44 2.37 -27.08
C ALA A 51 -13.99 2.83 -27.31
N ASP A 52 -13.66 4.06 -26.92
CA ASP A 52 -12.31 4.61 -27.02
C ASP A 52 -11.29 3.83 -26.20
N ASP A 53 -11.67 3.33 -25.02
CA ASP A 53 -10.75 2.57 -24.15
C ASP A 53 -10.51 1.17 -24.73
N ILE A 54 -11.52 0.56 -25.33
CA ILE A 54 -11.39 -0.71 -26.07
C ILE A 54 -10.43 -0.54 -27.24
N LEU A 55 -10.58 0.54 -28.03
CA LEU A 55 -9.70 0.82 -29.18
C LEU A 55 -8.26 1.08 -28.74
N LYS A 56 -8.06 1.94 -27.73
CA LYS A 56 -6.73 2.22 -27.16
C LYS A 56 -6.05 0.97 -26.64
N LEU A 57 -6.81 0.09 -25.98
CA LEU A 57 -6.27 -1.15 -25.44
C LEU A 57 -5.95 -2.17 -26.56
N ASP A 58 -6.82 -2.35 -27.56
CA ASP A 58 -6.51 -3.23 -28.72
C ASP A 58 -5.28 -2.75 -29.49
N ASP A 59 -5.15 -1.45 -29.74
CA ASP A 59 -3.97 -0.87 -30.40
C ASP A 59 -2.69 -1.07 -29.58
N PHE A 60 -2.76 -0.86 -28.27
CA PHE A 60 -1.64 -1.12 -27.37
C PHE A 60 -1.26 -2.61 -27.34
N LEU A 61 -2.22 -3.53 -27.31
CA LEU A 61 -1.93 -4.96 -27.34
C LEU A 61 -1.34 -5.42 -28.68
N ARG A 62 -1.76 -4.82 -29.81
CA ARG A 62 -1.12 -5.03 -31.13
C ARG A 62 0.34 -4.57 -31.13
N GLN A 63 0.58 -3.40 -30.57
CA GLN A 63 1.92 -2.86 -30.37
C GLN A 63 2.79 -3.81 -29.54
N LEU A 64 2.29 -4.29 -28.40
CA LEU A 64 2.98 -5.27 -27.55
C LEU A 64 3.32 -6.57 -28.29
N LEU A 65 2.42 -7.09 -29.12
CA LEU A 65 2.66 -8.32 -29.89
C LEU A 65 3.82 -8.16 -30.89
N SER A 66 3.96 -6.97 -31.48
CA SER A 66 5.06 -6.66 -32.40
C SER A 66 6.36 -6.26 -31.70
N ALA A 67 6.28 -5.94 -30.41
CA ALA A 67 7.40 -5.42 -29.63
C ALA A 67 8.32 -6.56 -29.18
N LYS A 68 9.64 -6.36 -29.37
CA LYS A 68 10.67 -7.22 -28.79
C LYS A 68 11.07 -6.68 -27.42
N LEU A 69 10.27 -7.01 -26.40
CA LEU A 69 10.54 -6.62 -25.02
C LEU A 69 11.52 -7.58 -24.37
N SER A 70 12.39 -7.07 -23.50
CA SER A 70 13.21 -7.93 -22.65
C SER A 70 12.37 -8.51 -21.50
N ILE A 71 12.81 -9.65 -20.96
CA ILE A 71 12.18 -10.23 -19.75
C ILE A 71 12.23 -9.26 -18.56
N GLU A 72 13.28 -8.43 -18.47
CA GLU A 72 13.43 -7.45 -17.41
C GLU A 72 12.39 -6.32 -17.53
N ASP A 73 12.13 -5.82 -18.74
CA ASP A 73 11.11 -4.80 -18.99
C ASP A 73 9.70 -5.34 -18.69
N ILE A 74 9.42 -6.57 -19.11
CA ILE A 74 8.13 -7.24 -18.85
C ILE A 74 7.90 -7.44 -17.35
N ARG A 75 8.94 -7.85 -16.62
CA ARG A 75 8.89 -8.13 -15.18
C ARG A 75 8.80 -6.85 -14.34
N SER A 76 9.61 -5.84 -14.65
CA SER A 76 9.67 -4.56 -13.92
C SER A 76 8.44 -3.67 -14.18
N SER A 77 7.80 -3.78 -15.34
CA SER A 77 6.55 -3.09 -15.66
C SER A 77 5.29 -3.83 -15.23
N ARG A 78 5.40 -5.15 -15.02
CA ARG A 78 4.29 -6.06 -14.69
C ARG A 78 3.18 -6.11 -15.72
N ILE A 79 3.51 -5.74 -16.96
CA ILE A 79 2.55 -5.81 -18.05
C ILE A 79 2.08 -7.25 -18.30
N HIS A 80 2.92 -8.25 -18.04
CA HIS A 80 2.55 -9.66 -18.09
C HIS A 80 1.40 -10.02 -17.14
N LEU A 81 1.33 -9.42 -15.94
CA LEU A 81 0.24 -9.67 -15.01
C LEU A 81 -1.08 -9.07 -15.53
N ALA A 82 -1.03 -7.87 -16.13
CA ALA A 82 -2.19 -7.27 -16.77
C ALA A 82 -2.70 -8.11 -17.96
N VAL A 83 -1.80 -8.63 -18.79
CA VAL A 83 -2.15 -9.52 -19.90
C VAL A 83 -2.77 -10.82 -19.38
N LEU A 84 -2.19 -11.43 -18.34
CA LEU A 84 -2.70 -12.66 -17.72
C LEU A 84 -4.07 -12.48 -17.04
N GLU A 85 -4.40 -11.27 -16.58
CA GLU A 85 -5.72 -10.97 -16.01
C GLU A 85 -6.83 -10.94 -17.07
N ILE A 86 -6.50 -10.61 -18.32
CA ILE A 86 -7.45 -10.60 -19.45
C ILE A 86 -7.47 -11.97 -20.16
N ALA A 87 -6.29 -12.56 -20.37
CA ALA A 87 -6.11 -13.83 -21.08
C ALA A 87 -6.92 -14.96 -20.43
N GLY A 88 -7.61 -15.75 -21.26
CA GLY A 88 -8.46 -16.85 -20.80
C GLY A 88 -9.69 -16.47 -19.97
N ARG A 89 -10.03 -15.18 -19.79
CA ARG A 89 -11.21 -14.74 -19.02
C ARG A 89 -12.43 -14.46 -19.90
N GLY A 90 -12.93 -15.51 -20.54
CA GLY A 90 -13.99 -15.51 -21.57
C GLY A 90 -15.30 -14.75 -21.27
N THR A 91 -15.61 -14.44 -20.01
CA THR A 91 -16.92 -13.89 -19.61
C THR A 91 -16.91 -12.43 -19.15
N ARG A 92 -15.73 -11.84 -18.91
CA ARG A 92 -15.62 -10.49 -18.33
C ARG A 92 -15.17 -9.44 -19.32
N TRP A 93 -14.24 -9.79 -20.21
CA TRP A 93 -13.66 -8.85 -21.17
C TRP A 93 -14.26 -9.02 -22.57
N PRO A 94 -14.28 -7.96 -23.40
CA PRO A 94 -14.64 -8.09 -24.81
C PRO A 94 -13.82 -9.17 -25.52
N LYS A 95 -14.48 -10.07 -26.24
CA LYS A 95 -13.87 -11.26 -26.87
C LYS A 95 -12.59 -10.95 -27.67
N ARG A 96 -12.61 -9.86 -28.44
CA ARG A 96 -11.47 -9.40 -29.25
C ARG A 96 -10.23 -9.09 -28.41
N LEU A 97 -10.40 -8.51 -27.21
CA LEU A 97 -9.28 -8.20 -26.31
C LEU A 97 -8.72 -9.49 -25.69
N ILE A 98 -9.58 -10.44 -25.36
CA ILE A 98 -9.18 -11.76 -24.84
C ILE A 98 -8.31 -12.48 -25.86
N GLU A 99 -8.81 -12.64 -27.10
CA GLU A 99 -8.07 -13.29 -28.19
C GLU A 99 -6.71 -12.62 -28.43
N ARG A 100 -6.64 -11.29 -28.32
CA ARG A 100 -5.40 -10.53 -28.45
C ARG A 100 -4.44 -10.79 -27.29
N CYS A 101 -4.92 -10.78 -26.05
CA CYS A 101 -4.10 -11.09 -24.87
C CYS A 101 -3.60 -12.53 -24.90
N ASP A 102 -4.41 -13.49 -25.37
CA ASP A 102 -4.00 -14.88 -25.55
C ASP A 102 -2.88 -14.99 -26.60
N ALA A 103 -2.95 -14.22 -27.69
CA ALA A 103 -1.87 -14.16 -28.69
C ALA A 103 -0.58 -13.54 -28.12
N VAL A 104 -0.67 -12.44 -27.35
CA VAL A 104 0.49 -11.82 -26.68
C VAL A 104 1.10 -12.79 -25.67
N LYS A 105 0.27 -13.44 -24.85
CA LYS A 105 0.70 -14.46 -23.89
C LYS A 105 1.46 -15.58 -24.60
N ALA A 106 0.87 -16.19 -25.63
CA ALA A 106 1.51 -17.27 -26.37
C ALA A 106 2.85 -16.84 -26.99
N ALA A 107 2.91 -15.65 -27.59
CA ALA A 107 4.15 -15.11 -28.16
C ALA A 107 5.26 -14.92 -27.10
N TRP A 108 4.92 -14.40 -25.92
CA TRP A 108 5.90 -14.23 -24.84
C TRP A 108 6.29 -15.57 -24.18
N GLU A 109 5.37 -16.52 -24.03
CA GLU A 109 5.68 -17.84 -23.45
C GLU A 109 6.63 -18.66 -24.33
N VAL A 110 6.56 -18.49 -25.65
CA VAL A 110 7.53 -19.09 -26.60
C VAL A 110 8.94 -18.56 -26.39
N VAL A 111 9.10 -17.27 -26.09
CA VAL A 111 10.41 -16.61 -26.00
C VAL A 111 11.01 -16.66 -24.59
N HIS A 112 10.18 -16.50 -23.56
CA HIS A 112 10.62 -16.31 -22.17
C HIS A 112 10.20 -17.43 -21.22
N GLY A 113 9.44 -18.43 -21.70
CA GLY A 113 8.85 -19.46 -20.86
C GLY A 113 7.57 -18.99 -20.14
N PRO A 114 7.02 -19.82 -19.23
CA PRO A 114 5.71 -19.58 -18.62
C PRO A 114 5.61 -18.24 -17.88
N LEU A 115 4.66 -17.38 -18.25
CA LEU A 115 4.53 -16.04 -17.66
C LEU A 115 4.16 -16.07 -16.17
N GLN A 116 3.46 -17.10 -15.71
CA GLN A 116 3.03 -17.23 -14.31
C GLN A 116 4.23 -17.45 -13.38
N GLY A 117 5.33 -18.02 -13.89
CA GLY A 117 6.54 -18.29 -13.12
C GLY A 117 7.53 -17.12 -13.06
N MET A 118 7.25 -16.02 -13.76
CA MET A 118 8.20 -14.93 -13.97
C MET A 118 8.48 -14.10 -12.70
N GLY A 119 7.56 -14.13 -11.73
CA GLY A 119 7.70 -13.50 -10.42
C GLY A 119 7.69 -11.97 -10.45
N ILE A 120 7.89 -11.35 -9.29
CA ILE A 120 7.96 -9.89 -9.13
C ILE A 120 9.40 -9.51 -8.80
N ALA A 121 9.99 -8.62 -9.62
CA ALA A 121 11.30 -8.05 -9.33
C ALA A 121 11.17 -6.98 -8.23
N LEU A 122 11.45 -7.35 -6.97
CA LEU A 122 11.38 -6.40 -5.86
C LEU A 122 12.75 -5.78 -5.56
N TYR A 123 13.80 -6.61 -5.56
CA TYR A 123 15.17 -6.22 -5.21
C TYR A 123 16.12 -6.18 -6.41
N GLU A 124 15.73 -6.84 -7.52
CA GLU A 124 16.51 -6.87 -8.76
C GLU A 124 16.27 -5.60 -9.61
N GLY A 125 16.85 -5.60 -10.82
CA GLY A 125 16.68 -4.56 -11.83
C GLY A 125 15.25 -4.08 -12.03
N GLY A 126 15.03 -2.77 -11.89
CA GLY A 126 13.73 -2.12 -12.04
C GLY A 126 12.77 -2.30 -10.85
N GLY A 127 13.19 -3.02 -9.81
CA GLY A 127 12.41 -3.27 -8.60
C GLY A 127 12.39 -2.09 -7.62
N ARG A 128 11.32 -1.99 -6.83
CA ARG A 128 11.12 -0.86 -5.90
C ARG A 128 12.21 -0.74 -4.84
N LEU A 129 12.79 -1.86 -4.42
CA LEU A 129 13.80 -1.92 -3.35
C LEU A 129 15.22 -2.13 -3.91
N GLN A 130 15.39 -2.04 -5.23
CA GLN A 130 16.70 -2.15 -5.87
C GLN A 130 17.67 -1.11 -5.31
N GLY A 131 18.83 -1.57 -4.84
CA GLY A 131 19.87 -0.70 -4.28
C GLY A 131 19.53 -0.05 -2.93
N ILE A 132 18.34 -0.31 -2.39
CA ILE A 132 17.88 0.29 -1.13
C ILE A 132 18.16 -0.63 0.05
N CYS A 133 17.75 -1.89 -0.07
CA CYS A 133 17.96 -2.92 0.94
C CYS A 133 18.01 -4.28 0.27
N ARG A 134 18.32 -5.32 1.04
CA ARG A 134 18.31 -6.71 0.61
C ARG A 134 17.34 -7.52 1.47
N PRO A 135 16.87 -8.69 1.00
CA PRO A 135 16.00 -9.56 1.79
C PRO A 135 16.58 -9.93 3.16
N GLU A 136 17.91 -10.02 3.26
CA GLU A 136 18.63 -10.42 4.48
C GLU A 136 18.76 -9.28 5.51
N ASP A 137 18.45 -8.03 5.13
CA ASP A 137 18.50 -6.88 6.03
C ASP A 137 17.28 -6.91 6.98
N LEU A 138 17.29 -7.82 7.96
CA LEU A 138 16.16 -8.06 8.87
C LEU A 138 16.11 -7.07 10.05
N SER A 139 17.27 -6.69 10.61
CA SER A 139 17.34 -5.71 11.70
C SER A 139 17.13 -4.27 11.17
N LYS A 140 16.26 -3.55 11.88
CA LYS A 140 15.98 -2.13 11.64
C LYS A 140 17.25 -1.28 11.83
N GLU A 141 18.00 -1.56 12.89
CA GLU A 141 19.21 -0.85 13.30
C GLU A 141 20.32 -1.00 12.27
N LEU A 142 20.56 -2.24 11.81
CA LEU A 142 21.55 -2.52 10.76
C LEU A 142 21.20 -1.82 9.46
N LEU A 143 19.91 -1.78 9.10
CA LEU A 143 19.46 -1.13 7.89
C LEU A 143 19.64 0.40 7.97
N ILE A 144 19.36 1.00 9.12
CA ILE A 144 19.61 2.43 9.37
C ILE A 144 21.10 2.75 9.25
N VAL A 145 21.97 1.95 9.87
CA VAL A 145 23.43 2.11 9.79
C VAL A 145 23.91 1.99 8.34
N LYS A 146 23.38 1.01 7.58
CA LYS A 146 23.68 0.83 6.15
C LYS A 146 23.29 2.06 5.32
N TRP A 147 22.11 2.62 5.55
CA TRP A 147 21.66 3.84 4.87
C TRP A 147 22.53 5.04 5.22
N LEU A 148 22.92 5.21 6.49
CA LEU A 148 23.82 6.29 6.91
C LEU A 148 25.20 6.20 6.26
N ARG A 149 25.71 4.99 6.00
CA ARG A 149 26.99 4.75 5.34
C ARG A 149 26.95 4.94 3.82
N THR A 150 25.76 5.01 3.22
CA THR A 150 25.63 5.11 1.76
C THR A 150 26.00 6.53 1.30
N PRO A 151 26.89 6.71 0.31
CA PRO A 151 27.24 8.04 -0.21
C PRO A 151 25.99 8.78 -0.71
N GLY A 152 25.76 10.00 -0.22
CA GLY A 152 24.52 10.75 -0.49
C GLY A 152 23.38 10.52 0.50
N ALA A 153 23.66 9.96 1.69
CA ALA A 153 22.72 9.75 2.81
C ALA A 153 22.07 11.01 3.41
N THR A 154 22.11 12.15 2.72
CA THR A 154 21.40 13.40 3.07
C THR A 154 19.89 13.19 3.31
N LYS A 155 19.34 12.05 2.90
CA LYS A 155 17.93 11.66 3.11
C LYS A 155 17.61 11.29 4.56
N LEU A 156 18.56 10.75 5.33
CA LEU A 156 18.33 10.33 6.72
C LEU A 156 18.57 11.48 7.69
N SER A 157 17.75 12.53 7.61
CA SER A 157 17.76 13.64 8.57
C SER A 157 16.51 13.60 9.43
N PRO A 158 16.59 13.17 10.70
CA PRO A 158 15.46 13.24 11.63
C PRO A 158 14.88 14.65 11.76
N ILE A 159 15.72 15.67 11.57
CA ILE A 159 15.34 17.09 11.63
C ILE A 159 14.40 17.47 10.48
N LYS A 160 14.51 16.83 9.31
CA LYS A 160 13.59 17.09 8.18
C LYS A 160 12.14 16.81 8.58
N ALA A 161 11.90 15.73 9.32
CA ALA A 161 10.57 15.36 9.80
C ALA A 161 10.03 16.31 10.89
N LEU A 162 10.89 17.09 11.54
CA LEU A 162 10.51 18.10 12.55
C LEU A 162 10.21 19.48 11.94
N ARG A 163 9.97 19.55 10.63
CA ARG A 163 9.52 20.77 9.96
C ARG A 163 8.01 20.71 9.72
N SER A 164 7.35 21.85 9.78
CA SER A 164 5.94 22.00 9.38
C SER A 164 5.76 21.90 7.87
N GLY A 165 4.53 21.61 7.44
CA GLY A 165 4.17 21.50 6.02
C GLY A 165 4.35 20.09 5.44
N ASP A 166 4.25 19.98 4.12
CA ASP A 166 4.26 18.70 3.40
C ASP A 166 5.66 18.15 3.11
N LEU A 167 6.71 18.97 3.28
CA LEU A 167 8.11 18.63 3.04
C LEU A 167 8.40 18.19 1.58
N GLY A 168 7.55 18.61 0.64
CA GLY A 168 7.60 18.22 -0.76
C GLY A 168 6.97 16.85 -1.07
N PHE A 169 6.38 16.18 -0.08
CA PHE A 169 5.63 14.94 -0.29
C PHE A 169 4.22 15.23 -0.78
N LYS A 170 3.73 14.41 -1.71
CA LYS A 170 2.38 14.54 -2.24
C LYS A 170 1.40 13.63 -1.49
N PRO A 171 0.18 14.11 -1.14
CA PRO A 171 -0.86 13.23 -0.64
C PRO A 171 -1.08 12.04 -1.57
N GLY A 172 -1.25 10.86 -0.99
CA GLY A 172 -1.28 9.57 -1.68
C GLY A 172 0.08 8.87 -1.67
N GLU A 173 1.20 9.55 -1.43
CA GLU A 173 2.51 8.89 -1.32
C GLU A 173 2.48 7.71 -0.33
N TRP A 174 3.20 6.64 -0.68
CA TRP A 174 3.03 5.32 -0.09
C TRP A 174 4.37 4.66 0.12
N TRP A 175 4.51 4.01 1.27
CA TRP A 175 5.68 3.26 1.67
C TRP A 175 5.30 1.85 2.06
N ILE A 176 6.15 0.89 1.68
CA ILE A 176 5.96 -0.52 1.98
C ILE A 176 5.98 -0.81 3.48
N SER A 177 6.74 -0.01 4.24
CA SER A 177 6.72 -0.01 5.71
C SER A 177 7.07 1.37 6.26
N PRO A 178 6.71 1.67 7.52
CA PRO A 178 7.06 2.94 8.17
C PRO A 178 8.55 3.24 8.20
N LEU A 179 9.40 2.22 8.17
CA LEU A 179 10.85 2.40 8.13
C LEU A 179 11.33 3.10 6.84
N PHE A 180 10.66 2.86 5.71
CA PHE A 180 10.97 3.57 4.45
C PHE A 180 10.43 5.00 4.45
N ALA A 181 9.30 5.26 5.12
CA ALA A 181 8.82 6.62 5.34
C ALA A 181 9.80 7.42 6.21
N PHE A 182 10.36 6.79 7.26
CA PHE A 182 11.44 7.37 8.04
C PHE A 182 12.68 7.68 7.19
N ARG A 183 13.08 6.74 6.32
CA ARG A 183 14.24 6.94 5.43
C ARG A 183 14.08 8.15 4.52
N ASP A 184 12.87 8.40 4.02
CA ASP A 184 12.59 9.52 3.14
C ASP A 184 12.41 10.84 3.91
N GLY A 185 12.17 10.75 5.23
CA GLY A 185 12.15 11.86 6.17
C GLY A 185 10.79 12.54 6.33
N ILE A 186 9.68 11.85 6.00
CA ILE A 186 8.33 12.37 6.27
C ILE A 186 7.94 12.23 7.75
N ILE A 187 8.50 11.21 8.40
CA ILE A 187 8.41 10.93 9.84
C ILE A 187 9.82 10.70 10.42
N ASN A 188 9.94 10.79 11.73
CA ASN A 188 11.13 10.37 12.48
C ASN A 188 11.03 8.88 12.90
N GLY A 189 12.13 8.29 13.34
CA GLY A 189 12.26 6.83 13.49
C GLY A 189 11.61 6.22 14.73
N ALA A 190 11.29 7.04 15.75
CA ALA A 190 10.71 6.57 17.01
C ALA A 190 9.21 6.26 16.87
N GLU A 191 8.50 6.99 16.01
CA GLU A 191 7.06 6.89 15.78
C GLU A 191 6.70 5.95 14.62
N ALA A 192 7.68 5.17 14.13
CA ALA A 192 7.48 4.17 13.08
C ALA A 192 6.43 3.10 13.45
N GLU A 193 6.15 2.89 14.73
CA GLU A 193 5.14 1.95 15.25
C GLU A 193 3.78 2.62 15.54
N GLY A 194 3.64 3.90 15.17
CA GLY A 194 2.49 4.74 15.46
C GLY A 194 2.78 5.76 16.56
N GLY A 195 2.19 6.95 16.44
CA GLY A 195 2.39 8.06 17.38
C GLY A 195 2.50 9.42 16.70
N ILE A 196 2.88 10.42 17.48
CA ILE A 196 2.94 11.83 17.09
C ILE A 196 4.41 12.27 17.00
N VAL A 197 4.82 12.65 15.79
CA VAL A 197 6.11 13.28 15.54
C VAL A 197 6.06 14.71 16.07
N SER A 198 6.84 15.01 17.11
CA SER A 198 6.80 16.30 17.78
C SER A 198 8.13 16.67 18.45
N ASP A 199 8.28 17.95 18.77
CA ASP A 199 9.35 18.48 19.62
C ASP A 199 8.80 19.55 20.57
N LEU A 200 9.68 20.43 21.07
CA LEU A 200 9.28 21.55 21.93
C LEU A 200 8.47 22.63 21.19
N ALA A 201 8.70 22.80 19.89
CA ALA A 201 8.06 23.83 19.08
C ALA A 201 6.67 23.39 18.59
N GLY A 202 6.46 22.12 18.26
CA GLY A 202 5.15 21.67 17.79
C GLY A 202 5.01 20.19 17.48
N ALA A 203 3.85 19.84 16.92
CA ALA A 203 3.59 18.54 16.32
C ALA A 203 3.57 18.67 14.79
N TYR A 204 4.16 17.70 14.10
CA TYR A 204 4.44 17.79 12.68
C TYR A 204 3.80 16.67 11.86
N ALA A 205 3.72 15.46 12.43
CA ALA A 205 3.08 14.33 11.78
C ALA A 205 2.42 13.39 12.79
N VAL A 206 1.43 12.61 12.35
CA VAL A 206 0.79 11.54 13.12
C VAL A 206 0.77 10.28 12.28
N VAL A 207 1.31 9.19 12.83
CA VAL A 207 1.25 7.85 12.26
C VAL A 207 0.15 7.08 12.98
N MET A 208 -0.92 6.76 12.25
CA MET A 208 -2.11 6.12 12.78
C MET A 208 -2.04 4.60 12.56
N THR A 209 -2.14 3.86 13.66
CA THR A 209 -2.10 2.38 13.70
C THR A 209 -3.18 1.83 14.65
N GLY A 210 -3.52 0.55 14.52
CA GLY A 210 -4.40 -0.15 15.47
C GLY A 210 -5.78 0.51 15.63
N LYS A 211 -6.15 0.93 16.84
CA LYS A 211 -7.44 1.57 17.15
C LYS A 211 -7.33 3.10 17.33
N SER A 212 -6.30 3.72 16.78
CA SER A 212 -6.04 5.15 16.99
C SER A 212 -6.98 6.10 16.23
N GLU A 213 -7.94 5.60 15.47
CA GLU A 213 -8.98 6.38 14.79
C GLU A 213 -10.36 5.95 15.30
N GLU A 214 -11.22 6.91 15.67
CA GLU A 214 -12.64 6.63 15.86
C GLU A 214 -13.35 6.51 14.52
N SER A 215 -14.39 5.69 14.45
CA SER A 215 -15.14 5.52 13.21
C SER A 215 -15.79 6.86 12.81
N SER A 216 -15.40 7.36 11.64
CA SER A 216 -15.98 8.54 11.02
C SER A 216 -16.67 8.17 9.70
N ALA A 217 -17.72 8.90 9.34
CA ALA A 217 -18.37 8.78 8.03
C ALA A 217 -17.64 9.57 6.93
N SER A 218 -16.72 10.48 7.32
CA SER A 218 -15.98 11.34 6.41
C SER A 218 -14.49 10.97 6.41
N ALA A 219 -13.89 10.89 5.23
CA ALA A 219 -12.45 10.70 5.09
C ALA A 219 -11.65 11.99 5.41
N ASN A 220 -12.31 13.16 5.34
CA ASN A 220 -11.69 14.48 5.52
C ASN A 220 -11.67 14.93 6.98
N GLU A 221 -12.51 14.35 7.82
CA GLU A 221 -12.66 14.71 9.22
C GLU A 221 -12.69 13.44 10.06
N PHE A 222 -11.81 13.35 11.05
CA PHE A 222 -11.70 12.17 11.90
C PHE A 222 -11.21 12.54 13.30
N VAL A 223 -11.37 11.61 14.24
CA VAL A 223 -10.90 11.76 15.61
C VAL A 223 -9.76 10.79 15.84
N TYR A 224 -8.60 11.33 16.21
CA TYR A 224 -7.43 10.56 16.60
C TYR A 224 -7.42 10.33 18.12
N GLN A 225 -7.31 9.08 18.53
CA GLN A 225 -7.09 8.68 19.92
C GLN A 225 -5.59 8.61 20.20
N ALA A 226 -5.07 9.58 20.93
CA ALA A 226 -3.65 9.60 21.29
C ALA A 226 -3.33 8.55 22.37
N ARG A 227 -2.16 7.94 22.27
CA ARG A 227 -1.66 7.01 23.29
C ARG A 227 -1.31 7.79 24.56
N SER A 228 -1.55 7.20 25.73
CA SER A 228 -1.21 7.80 27.03
C SER A 228 0.30 8.01 27.22
N SER A 229 1.13 7.23 26.52
CA SER A 229 2.60 7.40 26.50
C SER A 229 3.09 8.51 25.56
N ASP A 230 2.26 8.98 24.63
CA ASP A 230 2.69 9.88 23.56
C ASP A 230 2.71 11.34 24.02
N LYS A 231 3.90 11.89 24.25
CA LYS A 231 4.09 13.27 24.74
C LYS A 231 3.65 14.31 23.70
N GLY A 232 3.60 13.97 22.41
CA GLY A 232 3.16 14.87 21.35
C GLY A 232 1.70 15.29 21.47
N ARG A 233 0.88 14.56 22.26
CA ARG A 233 -0.52 14.91 22.50
C ARG A 233 -0.71 16.31 23.07
N TYR A 234 0.23 16.78 23.89
CA TYR A 234 0.19 18.11 24.48
C TYR A 234 0.46 19.21 23.46
N ARG A 235 1.24 18.90 22.40
CA ARG A 235 1.48 19.82 21.29
C ARG A 235 0.27 19.94 20.39
N LEU A 236 -0.45 18.85 20.14
CA LEU A 236 -1.70 18.86 19.39
C LEU A 236 -2.84 19.58 20.12
N THR A 237 -2.83 19.58 21.46
CA THR A 237 -3.88 20.15 22.31
C THR A 237 -3.48 21.48 22.95
N ALA A 238 -2.45 22.13 22.41
CA ALA A 238 -2.01 23.44 22.88
C ALA A 238 -3.12 24.48 22.69
N GLY A 239 -3.36 25.28 23.75
CA GLY A 239 -4.45 26.25 23.80
C GLY A 239 -4.30 27.43 22.83
N THR A 240 -3.07 27.73 22.39
CA THR A 240 -2.79 28.80 21.41
C THR A 240 -2.91 28.26 19.99
N PRO A 241 -3.88 28.71 19.17
CA PRO A 241 -4.05 28.25 17.80
C PRO A 241 -2.80 28.38 16.92
N GLU A 242 -1.98 29.41 17.16
CA GLU A 242 -0.76 29.71 16.41
C GLU A 242 0.32 28.65 16.58
N SER A 243 0.28 27.90 17.70
CA SER A 243 1.19 26.78 17.96
C SER A 243 0.78 25.47 17.27
N ARG A 244 -0.44 25.42 16.70
CA ARG A 244 -0.98 24.23 16.03
C ARG A 244 -0.74 24.32 14.53
N HIS A 245 0.51 24.01 14.14
CA HIS A 245 0.89 23.88 12.74
C HIS A 245 0.08 22.79 12.02
N PRO A 246 -0.10 22.89 10.69
CA PRO A 246 -0.60 21.79 9.89
C PRO A 246 0.20 20.51 10.11
N VAL A 247 -0.52 19.42 10.33
CA VAL A 247 0.03 18.12 10.71
C VAL A 247 -0.12 17.14 9.55
N ARG A 248 0.97 16.45 9.20
CA ARG A 248 0.95 15.37 8.21
C ARG A 248 0.28 14.13 8.79
N ILE A 249 -0.74 13.61 8.13
CA ILE A 249 -1.44 12.40 8.57
C ILE A 249 -0.98 11.21 7.73
N LEU A 250 -0.51 10.15 8.39
CA LEU A 250 -0.14 8.90 7.75
C LEU A 250 -1.00 7.76 8.30
N ARG A 251 -1.71 7.04 7.44
CA ARG A 251 -2.51 5.87 7.82
C ARG A 251 -1.79 4.58 7.45
N SER A 252 -1.64 3.68 8.43
CA SER A 252 -1.09 2.34 8.22
C SER A 252 -2.18 1.35 7.82
N HIS A 253 -1.82 0.32 7.06
CA HIS A 253 -2.71 -0.82 6.81
C HIS A 253 -3.12 -1.59 8.07
N THR A 254 -2.38 -1.44 9.17
CA THR A 254 -2.72 -2.01 10.48
C THR A 254 -3.77 -1.19 11.25
N LEU A 255 -4.18 -0.04 10.72
CA LEU A 255 -5.23 0.80 11.29
C LEU A 255 -6.61 0.17 11.07
N ARG A 256 -7.42 0.12 12.11
CA ARG A 256 -8.82 -0.33 12.08
C ARG A 256 -9.72 0.81 11.67
N SER A 257 -9.63 1.20 10.40
CA SER A 257 -10.38 2.28 9.79
C SER A 257 -10.79 1.91 8.37
N PHE A 258 -11.97 2.37 7.93
CA PHE A 258 -12.41 2.20 6.54
C PHE A 258 -11.50 2.91 5.53
N TYR A 259 -10.76 3.93 5.98
CA TYR A 259 -9.86 4.73 5.15
C TYR A 259 -8.41 4.26 5.20
N ALA A 260 -8.11 3.19 5.94
CA ALA A 260 -6.77 2.62 5.99
C ALA A 260 -6.36 2.05 4.61
N PRO A 261 -5.09 2.21 4.19
CA PRO A 261 -4.62 1.59 2.97
C PRO A 261 -4.63 0.06 3.09
N LYS A 262 -4.81 -0.65 1.97
CA LYS A 262 -4.83 -2.12 1.95
C LYS A 262 -3.49 -2.77 2.33
N ALA A 263 -2.40 -2.02 2.19
CA ALA A 263 -1.03 -2.47 2.43
C ALA A 263 -0.15 -1.27 2.80
N GLY A 264 0.95 -1.48 3.53
CA GLY A 264 1.96 -0.46 3.83
C GLY A 264 1.46 0.74 4.64
N LEU A 265 2.03 1.91 4.37
CA LEU A 265 1.76 3.20 5.01
C LEU A 265 1.49 4.25 3.93
N ARG A 266 0.40 5.01 4.05
CA ARG A 266 0.04 6.06 3.08
C ARG A 266 0.01 7.42 3.76
N TYR A 267 0.60 8.43 3.13
CA TYR A 267 0.48 9.83 3.52
C TYR A 267 -0.82 10.40 2.95
N ASP A 268 -1.72 10.79 3.83
CA ASP A 268 -3.04 11.27 3.42
C ASP A 268 -3.04 12.76 3.16
N GLY A 269 -2.10 13.55 3.67
CA GLY A 269 -2.02 15.00 3.47
C GLY A 269 -2.00 15.79 4.78
N LEU A 270 -2.03 17.12 4.64
CA LEU A 270 -2.04 18.04 5.78
C LEU A 270 -3.44 18.24 6.38
N HIS A 271 -3.49 18.19 7.70
CA HIS A 271 -4.70 18.42 8.49
C HIS A 271 -4.42 19.45 9.58
N ARG A 272 -5.45 20.23 9.94
CA ARG A 272 -5.42 21.08 11.13
C ARG A 272 -6.17 20.40 12.27
N VAL A 273 -5.77 20.71 13.50
CA VAL A 273 -6.54 20.32 14.69
C VAL A 273 -7.78 21.21 14.77
N ALA A 274 -8.97 20.63 14.63
CA ALA A 274 -10.24 21.32 14.74
C ALA A 274 -10.70 21.48 16.20
N GLY A 275 -10.32 20.53 17.07
CA GLY A 275 -10.65 20.55 18.49
C GLY A 275 -10.10 19.32 19.21
N TRP A 276 -10.30 19.22 20.51
CA TRP A 276 -9.97 18.03 21.28
C TRP A 276 -10.87 17.88 22.50
N THR A 277 -11.01 16.64 22.97
CA THR A 277 -11.67 16.31 24.22
C THR A 277 -10.79 15.35 25.02
N ILE A 278 -10.92 15.40 26.35
CA ILE A 278 -10.18 14.53 27.26
C ILE A 278 -11.21 13.72 28.04
N LYS A 279 -11.12 12.40 27.98
CA LYS A 279 -12.00 11.49 28.71
C LYS A 279 -11.17 10.60 29.62
N MET A 280 -11.69 10.28 30.79
CA MET A 280 -11.08 9.28 31.66
C MET A 280 -11.52 7.88 31.19
N ASP A 281 -10.57 7.01 30.86
CA ASP A 281 -10.86 5.60 30.61
C ASP A 281 -11.17 4.93 31.95
N ALA A 282 -12.45 4.59 32.17
CA ALA A 282 -12.91 3.99 33.42
C ALA A 282 -12.21 2.66 33.76
N LYS A 283 -11.71 1.92 32.74
CA LYS A 283 -11.05 0.63 32.95
C LYS A 283 -9.59 0.80 33.34
N LYS A 284 -8.88 1.73 32.69
CA LYS A 284 -7.45 1.95 32.89
C LYS A 284 -7.14 3.05 33.91
N LYS A 285 -8.13 3.85 34.29
CA LYS A 285 -7.98 5.08 35.09
C LYS A 285 -6.96 6.06 34.50
N GLU A 286 -6.85 6.05 33.18
CA GLU A 286 -5.94 6.93 32.42
C GLU A 286 -6.73 7.99 31.66
N MET A 287 -6.14 9.18 31.54
CA MET A 287 -6.69 10.25 30.70
C MET A 287 -6.37 9.99 29.23
N VAL A 288 -7.42 9.87 28.41
CA VAL A 288 -7.33 9.62 26.97
C VAL A 288 -7.69 10.89 26.22
N TYR A 289 -6.83 11.27 25.29
CA TYR A 289 -6.97 12.47 24.47
C TYR A 289 -7.56 12.09 23.11
N PHE A 290 -8.67 12.72 22.76
CA PHE A 290 -9.35 12.58 21.48
C PHE A 290 -9.17 13.89 20.72
N ILE A 291 -8.39 13.87 19.63
CA ILE A 291 -8.06 15.05 18.84
C ILE A 291 -8.81 14.99 17.50
N SER A 292 -9.67 15.96 17.26
CA SER A 292 -10.42 16.10 16.01
C SER A 292 -9.55 16.77 14.96
N PHE A 293 -9.34 16.10 13.83
CA PHE A 293 -8.62 16.62 12.68
C PHE A 293 -9.57 16.97 11.55
N LYS A 294 -9.24 18.05 10.83
CA LYS A 294 -9.90 18.45 9.59
C LYS A 294 -8.87 18.69 8.51
N ARG A 295 -9.06 18.05 7.35
CA ARG A 295 -8.19 18.18 6.18
C ARG A 295 -8.12 19.63 5.71
N LEU A 296 -6.94 20.06 5.26
CA LEU A 296 -6.81 21.37 4.60
C LEU A 296 -7.43 21.34 3.19
N PRO A 297 -8.09 22.43 2.76
CA PRO A 297 -8.83 22.45 1.49
C PRO A 297 -7.94 22.51 0.25
N ASP A 298 -6.66 22.86 0.40
CA ASP A 298 -5.67 22.97 -0.68
C ASP A 298 -4.99 21.64 -1.01
N GLN A 299 -5.31 20.57 -0.28
CA GLN A 299 -4.75 19.24 -0.48
C GLN A 299 -5.44 18.51 -1.64
N LEU A 300 -4.73 17.55 -2.24
CA LEU A 300 -5.31 16.61 -3.21
C LEU A 300 -6.58 15.96 -2.64
N SER A 301 -7.57 15.70 -3.49
CA SER A 301 -8.86 15.13 -3.07
C SER A 301 -8.66 13.79 -2.34
N MET A 302 -9.46 13.52 -1.30
CA MET A 302 -9.37 12.24 -0.62
C MET A 302 -9.74 11.06 -1.53
N ASP A 303 -10.60 11.27 -2.52
CA ASP A 303 -10.97 10.23 -3.48
C ASP A 303 -9.74 9.76 -4.29
N GLU A 304 -8.86 10.69 -4.69
CA GLU A 304 -7.61 10.34 -5.37
C GLU A 304 -6.59 9.70 -4.43
N VAL A 305 -6.47 10.20 -3.19
CA VAL A 305 -5.57 9.64 -2.18
C VAL A 305 -5.97 8.20 -1.84
N LEU A 306 -7.27 7.93 -1.70
CA LEU A 306 -7.82 6.62 -1.34
C LEU A 306 -7.65 5.56 -2.45
N ARG A 307 -7.38 5.96 -3.70
CA ARG A 307 -7.02 5.02 -4.78
C ARG A 307 -5.71 4.28 -4.51
N ARG A 308 -4.86 4.78 -3.62
CA ARG A 308 -3.57 4.16 -3.26
C ARG A 308 -3.71 3.31 -2.00
N PRO A 309 -3.02 2.16 -1.87
CA PRO A 309 -1.99 1.66 -2.77
C PRO A 309 -2.54 1.08 -4.08
N TRP A 310 -1.78 1.24 -5.16
CA TRP A 310 -2.06 0.58 -6.43
C TRP A 310 -1.87 -0.93 -6.33
N THR A 311 -2.41 -1.69 -7.29
CA THR A 311 -2.27 -3.15 -7.33
C THR A 311 -0.80 -3.57 -7.29
N GLU A 312 0.09 -2.86 -8.00
CA GLU A 312 1.53 -3.12 -7.94
C GLU A 312 2.15 -2.87 -6.55
N GLU A 313 1.68 -1.88 -5.80
CA GLU A 313 2.19 -1.59 -4.45
C GLU A 313 1.72 -2.65 -3.45
N ILE A 314 0.51 -3.19 -3.63
CA ILE A 314 0.00 -4.32 -2.86
C ILE A 314 0.82 -5.58 -3.13
N GLU A 315 1.15 -5.84 -4.39
CA GLU A 315 2.03 -6.95 -4.79
C GLU A 315 3.43 -6.81 -4.22
N ASP A 316 4.03 -5.61 -4.29
CA ASP A 316 5.33 -5.32 -3.67
C ASP A 316 5.31 -5.64 -2.18
N TYR A 317 4.26 -5.19 -1.49
CA TYR A 317 4.10 -5.43 -0.06
C TYR A 317 3.98 -6.93 0.26
N ARG A 318 3.20 -7.69 -0.51
CA ARG A 318 3.06 -9.15 -0.34
C ARG A 318 4.38 -9.86 -0.56
N GLU A 319 5.08 -9.49 -1.63
CA GLU A 319 6.37 -10.09 -1.97
C GLU A 319 7.44 -9.75 -0.93
N TYR A 320 7.43 -8.51 -0.43
CA TYR A 320 8.29 -8.08 0.68
C TYR A 320 8.06 -8.90 1.95
N LYS A 321 6.80 -9.08 2.37
CA LYS A 321 6.48 -9.92 3.55
C LYS A 321 6.89 -11.38 3.32
N ARG A 322 6.66 -11.93 2.11
CA ARG A 322 7.05 -13.30 1.74
C ARG A 322 8.57 -13.50 1.84
N LEU A 323 9.35 -12.64 1.20
CA LEU A 323 10.81 -12.72 1.18
C LEU A 323 11.42 -12.51 2.58
N ARG A 324 10.87 -11.59 3.38
CA ARG A 324 11.32 -11.43 4.78
C ARG A 324 10.99 -12.62 5.66
N LYS A 325 9.86 -13.28 5.44
CA LYS A 325 9.54 -14.52 6.16
C LYS A 325 10.56 -15.61 5.82
N LEU A 326 10.82 -15.83 4.53
CA LEU A 326 11.83 -16.81 4.09
C LEU A 326 13.22 -16.51 4.63
N ALA A 327 13.64 -15.24 4.65
CA ALA A 327 14.92 -14.84 5.22
C ALA A 327 15.01 -15.13 6.74
N ARG A 328 13.93 -14.87 7.50
CA ARG A 328 13.85 -15.21 8.93
C ARG A 328 13.93 -16.72 9.15
N ASP A 329 13.16 -17.49 8.39
CA ASP A 329 13.11 -18.95 8.51
C ASP A 329 14.50 -19.56 8.23
N LYS A 330 15.19 -19.08 7.19
CA LYS A 330 16.57 -19.49 6.87
C LYS A 330 17.57 -19.12 7.97
N GLN A 331 17.43 -17.93 8.57
CA GLN A 331 18.29 -17.52 9.69
C GLN A 331 18.07 -18.44 10.91
N MET A 332 16.83 -18.76 11.23
CA MET A 332 16.50 -19.68 12.32
C MET A 332 17.04 -21.09 12.07
N GLU A 333 16.92 -21.61 10.85
CA GLU A 333 17.48 -22.91 10.46
C GLU A 333 19.01 -22.94 10.57
N THR A 334 19.67 -21.87 10.12
CA THR A 334 21.13 -21.73 10.24
C THR A 334 21.56 -21.69 11.71
N THR A 335 20.84 -20.96 12.56
CA THR A 335 21.12 -20.89 14.00
C THR A 335 20.91 -22.24 14.68
N ARG A 336 19.87 -23.01 14.32
CA ARG A 336 19.63 -24.35 14.86
C ARG A 336 20.76 -25.32 14.52
N LEU A 337 21.16 -25.38 13.25
CA LEU A 337 22.25 -26.25 12.79
C LEU A 337 23.62 -25.86 13.40
N GLY A 338 23.81 -24.58 13.73
CA GLY A 338 25.01 -24.10 14.42
C GLY A 338 25.11 -24.48 15.90
N ILE A 339 23.97 -24.74 16.56
CA ILE A 339 23.92 -25.17 17.97
C ILE A 339 24.19 -26.68 18.07
N ASP A 340 23.72 -27.47 17.10
CA ASP A 340 23.90 -28.93 17.12
C ASP A 340 25.35 -29.40 16.83
N LEU A 341 26.21 -28.52 16.31
CA LEU A 341 27.63 -28.81 16.06
C LEU A 341 28.56 -28.42 17.22
N ALA A 342 28.02 -27.77 18.26
CA ALA A 342 28.76 -27.44 19.48
C ALA A 342 28.72 -28.63 20.45
N THR A 343 29.49 -29.68 20.16
CA THR A 343 29.74 -30.77 21.11
C THR A 343 30.35 -30.19 22.39
N PRO A 344 29.82 -30.47 23.59
CA PRO A 344 30.46 -30.05 24.82
C PRO A 344 31.75 -30.85 24.98
N THR A 345 32.90 -30.21 24.74
CA THR A 345 34.20 -30.76 25.10
C THR A 345 34.28 -30.77 26.63
N GLY A 346 33.83 -31.86 27.24
CA GLY A 346 33.99 -32.12 28.66
C GLY A 346 35.47 -32.37 28.95
N THR A 347 36.18 -31.33 29.40
CA THR A 347 37.44 -31.50 30.11
C THR A 347 37.14 -31.84 31.56
N THR A 348 37.15 -33.12 31.90
CA THR A 348 37.34 -33.60 33.27
C THR A 348 38.72 -33.17 33.75
N SER A 349 38.76 -32.28 34.74
CA SER A 349 39.94 -31.99 35.55
C SER A 349 39.60 -32.38 36.99
N MET A 350 40.35 -33.36 37.51
CA MET A 350 40.43 -33.65 38.93
C MET A 350 41.25 -32.53 39.56
N ASP A 351 40.61 -31.67 40.36
CA ASP A 351 41.09 -31.26 41.68
C ASP A 351 40.02 -30.39 42.35
N GLY A 352 39.73 -30.72 43.60
CA GLY A 352 38.62 -30.17 44.35
C GLY A 352 38.86 -28.73 44.79
N ILE A 353 37.83 -27.91 44.62
CA ILE A 353 37.33 -26.93 45.59
C ILE A 353 35.88 -26.64 45.19
N VAL A 354 34.98 -26.85 46.13
CA VAL A 354 33.58 -26.45 46.03
C VAL A 354 33.54 -24.98 46.38
N ASP A 355 33.21 -24.13 45.42
CA ASP A 355 32.78 -22.76 45.72
C ASP A 355 31.39 -22.55 45.11
N VAL A 356 30.42 -22.47 46.00
CA VAL A 356 29.05 -22.08 45.71
C VAL A 356 29.00 -20.58 45.94
N CYS A 357 28.94 -19.81 44.86
CA CYS A 357 28.43 -18.45 44.89
C CYS A 357 27.46 -18.26 43.74
N GLU A 358 26.21 -17.99 44.11
CA GLU A 358 25.07 -17.69 43.25
C GLU A 358 25.36 -16.42 42.45
N ASP A 359 25.25 -16.49 41.12
CA ASP A 359 25.15 -15.28 40.29
C ASP A 359 24.04 -15.46 39.24
N GLY A 360 23.16 -14.47 39.21
CA GLY A 360 21.78 -14.58 38.75
C GLY A 360 21.59 -14.92 37.28
N MET A 361 20.59 -15.78 37.05
CA MET A 361 19.95 -15.99 35.75
C MET A 361 19.41 -14.66 35.20
N MET A 362 20.13 -14.05 34.26
CA MET A 362 19.54 -13.14 33.30
C MET A 362 18.89 -13.98 32.20
N ALA A 363 17.56 -14.11 32.27
CA ALA A 363 16.76 -14.64 31.18
C ALA A 363 16.95 -13.76 29.93
N PRO A 364 17.26 -14.31 28.75
CA PRO A 364 17.20 -13.54 27.52
C PRO A 364 15.74 -13.18 27.25
N GLY A 365 15.49 -11.88 27.18
CA GLY A 365 14.18 -11.29 26.97
C GLY A 365 13.44 -11.93 25.81
N SER A 366 12.20 -12.31 26.09
CA SER A 366 11.17 -12.73 25.16
C SER A 366 10.95 -11.67 24.08
N GLY A 367 11.65 -11.82 22.95
CA GLY A 367 11.29 -11.16 21.70
C GLY A 367 9.90 -11.63 21.28
N SER A 368 8.96 -10.70 21.25
CA SER A 368 7.55 -10.87 20.91
C SER A 368 7.36 -11.59 19.57
N ALA A 369 7.04 -12.88 19.62
CA ALA A 369 6.72 -13.72 18.47
C ALA A 369 5.22 -13.78 18.14
N GLU A 370 4.36 -12.97 18.78
CA GLU A 370 2.91 -13.14 18.72
C GLU A 370 2.15 -12.30 17.66
N GLU A 371 2.80 -11.42 16.89
CA GLU A 371 2.02 -10.48 16.06
C GLU A 371 1.56 -10.99 14.67
N ASP A 372 2.23 -11.98 14.06
CA ASP A 372 2.04 -12.24 12.61
C ASP A 372 0.85 -13.19 12.26
N ASN A 373 0.19 -13.87 13.21
CA ASN A 373 -0.84 -14.86 12.88
C ASN A 373 -2.26 -14.25 12.68
N SER A 374 -2.45 -12.98 13.07
CA SER A 374 -3.74 -12.29 12.93
C SER A 374 -3.93 -11.57 11.57
N ASP A 375 -2.86 -11.42 10.80
CA ASP A 375 -2.82 -10.56 9.61
C ASP A 375 -3.37 -11.21 8.33
N LEU A 376 -3.30 -12.54 8.22
CA LEU A 376 -3.91 -13.29 7.10
C LEU A 376 -5.45 -13.29 7.17
N ALA A 377 -6.03 -13.05 8.34
CA ALA A 377 -7.48 -13.00 8.53
C ALA A 377 -8.11 -11.71 7.97
N CYS A 378 -7.36 -10.60 7.91
CA CYS A 378 -7.87 -9.33 7.40
C CYS A 378 -8.02 -9.34 5.87
N LEU A 379 -7.09 -10.02 5.16
CA LEU A 379 -7.16 -10.19 3.70
C LEU A 379 -8.29 -11.13 3.25
N ARG A 380 -8.73 -12.07 4.10
CA ARG A 380 -9.81 -13.02 3.77
C ARG A 380 -11.23 -12.44 3.94
N ARG A 381 -11.43 -11.38 4.73
CA ARG A 381 -12.77 -10.79 4.96
C ARG A 381 -13.33 -10.01 3.78
N SER A 382 -12.52 -9.68 2.77
CA SER A 382 -12.98 -8.98 1.56
C SER A 382 -13.49 -9.90 0.45
N ALA A 383 -13.55 -11.23 0.67
CA ALA A 383 -13.89 -12.22 -0.36
C ALA A 383 -15.16 -13.05 -0.07
N VAL A 384 -15.96 -12.70 0.94
CA VAL A 384 -17.22 -13.41 1.25
C VAL A 384 -18.35 -12.40 1.42
N THR A 385 -18.94 -11.98 0.31
CA THR A 385 -20.37 -11.61 0.20
C THR A 385 -20.81 -11.84 -1.25
N SER A 386 -21.25 -13.06 -1.56
CA SER A 386 -22.32 -13.38 -2.54
C SER A 386 -22.32 -14.88 -2.82
N ARG A 387 -23.21 -15.58 -2.13
CA ARG A 387 -23.75 -16.92 -2.37
C ARG A 387 -24.86 -17.07 -1.33
N ASP A 388 -26.09 -17.49 -1.57
CA ASP A 388 -26.90 -17.87 -2.73
C ASP A 388 -28.35 -17.77 -2.22
N ALA A 389 -29.30 -17.27 -3.01
CA ALA A 389 -30.73 -17.49 -2.73
C ALA A 389 -31.58 -17.33 -4.01
N THR A 390 -31.44 -18.28 -4.93
CA THR A 390 -32.45 -18.66 -5.96
C THR A 390 -32.17 -20.12 -6.29
N GLY A 391 -33.10 -21.08 -6.29
CA GLY A 391 -34.55 -21.10 -6.08
C GLY A 391 -35.03 -22.56 -6.18
N LEU A 392 -36.35 -22.78 -6.24
CA LEU A 392 -37.10 -23.78 -7.05
C LEU A 392 -38.54 -23.89 -6.50
N GLY A 393 -39.56 -23.66 -7.36
CA GLY A 393 -41.01 -23.72 -7.06
C GLY A 393 -41.60 -25.14 -7.13
N PRO A 394 -42.80 -25.40 -7.68
CA PRO A 394 -44.07 -24.65 -7.79
C PRO A 394 -45.29 -25.46 -7.26
N CYS A 395 -46.47 -24.85 -6.96
CA CYS A 395 -47.78 -25.55 -7.06
C CYS A 395 -49.02 -24.61 -6.90
N GLY A 396 -49.93 -24.66 -7.88
CA GLY A 396 -51.39 -24.83 -7.75
C GLY A 396 -52.32 -23.86 -6.97
N ILE A 397 -53.15 -23.11 -7.73
CA ILE A 397 -54.62 -22.78 -7.65
C ILE A 397 -55.39 -23.14 -6.33
N ALA A 398 -56.41 -22.44 -5.78
CA ALA A 398 -57.45 -21.53 -6.31
C ALA A 398 -58.22 -20.71 -5.22
N GLU A 399 -59.07 -19.77 -5.70
CA GLU A 399 -60.29 -19.17 -5.06
C GLU A 399 -60.08 -18.19 -3.88
N THR A 400 -60.78 -17.05 -3.71
CA THR A 400 -62.09 -16.54 -4.17
C THR A 400 -62.22 -15.02 -3.91
N ALA A 401 -62.92 -14.33 -4.83
CA ALA A 401 -63.92 -13.24 -4.71
C ALA A 401 -63.80 -11.98 -3.80
N GLU A 402 -64.52 -10.94 -4.29
CA GLU A 402 -65.00 -9.65 -3.71
C GLU A 402 -64.20 -8.42 -4.19
N THR A 403 -64.56 -7.73 -5.30
CA THR A 403 -65.79 -7.02 -5.75
C THR A 403 -66.13 -5.76 -4.94
N MET A 404 -66.38 -4.65 -5.68
CA MET A 404 -67.01 -3.36 -5.32
C MET A 404 -66.10 -2.32 -4.63
N HIS A 405 -66.10 -1.02 -4.98
CA HIS A 405 -66.96 -0.19 -5.83
C HIS A 405 -66.19 1.09 -6.26
N ASP A 406 -66.46 1.55 -7.49
CA ASP A 406 -66.20 2.90 -7.99
C ASP A 406 -66.92 3.98 -7.16
N VAL A 407 -66.29 5.15 -6.96
CA VAL A 407 -66.97 6.46 -7.00
C VAL A 407 -66.00 7.53 -7.54
N HIS A 408 -66.36 8.08 -8.70
CA HIS A 408 -65.93 9.36 -9.27
C HIS A 408 -66.51 10.54 -8.47
N THR A 409 -65.75 11.65 -8.36
CA THR A 409 -66.11 13.06 -8.70
C THR A 409 -65.05 13.98 -8.08
N GLU A 410 -64.19 14.63 -8.86
CA GLU A 410 -64.38 15.89 -9.61
C GLU A 410 -64.08 17.17 -8.81
N THR A 411 -63.16 17.95 -9.39
CA THR A 411 -63.14 19.42 -9.53
C THR A 411 -62.92 20.31 -8.30
N GLY A 412 -62.00 21.26 -8.47
CA GLY A 412 -61.85 22.42 -7.58
C GLY A 412 -60.57 23.21 -7.83
N GLU A 413 -60.43 23.83 -9.00
CA GLU A 413 -59.54 24.99 -9.18
C GLU A 413 -59.94 26.10 -8.21
N ARG A 414 -58.98 26.78 -7.57
CA ARG A 414 -58.78 28.22 -7.79
C ARG A 414 -57.51 28.80 -7.19
N THR A 415 -57.09 29.84 -7.87
CA THR A 415 -55.90 30.67 -7.83
C THR A 415 -55.88 31.69 -6.67
N ASP A 416 -54.73 32.37 -6.60
CA ASP A 416 -54.50 33.74 -6.12
C ASP A 416 -54.39 33.95 -4.60
N SER A 417 -53.59 34.87 -4.08
CA SER A 417 -52.50 35.75 -4.53
C SER A 417 -52.08 36.56 -3.27
N LEU A 418 -50.97 37.30 -3.36
CA LEU A 418 -50.58 38.47 -2.55
C LEU A 418 -49.81 38.27 -1.23
N ALA A 419 -48.51 38.55 -1.34
CA ALA A 419 -47.79 39.68 -0.72
C ALA A 419 -48.14 40.12 0.71
N GLY A 420 -47.09 40.07 1.55
CA GLY A 420 -46.88 40.82 2.78
C GLY A 420 -45.40 40.78 3.13
#